data_AF-A0AA38LDY4-F1
#
_entry.id   AF-A0AA38LDY4-F1
#
_cell.length_a   1.000
_cell.length_b   1.000
_cell.length_c   1.000
_cell.angle_alpha   90.00
_cell.angle_beta   90.00
_cell.angle_gamma   90.00
#
_symmetry.space_group_name_H-M   'P 1'
#
loop_
_entity.id
_entity.type
_entity.pdbx_description
1 polymer ?
#
loop_
_entity_poly.entity_id
_entity_poly.type
_entity_poly.pdbx_seq_one_letter_code
_entity_poly.pdbx_strand_id
1 'polypeptide(L)'
;MASVLRKIISTRIASRISGKSSGFHEVTSAHENPRLSTEARKRLSVLQCESGRGICNVYLVGVHHLSSTCYRDVQQILRLLKPQNVFLELCKNRDPKTWPIRYKEMPRFFEIMEHFWVRKYNIYGLIRGLRYRMICKELEIEGGAEFRVAYEEAMKYGGNIILGDRSCNVTAQRVWAKMSVLEKTRYLFRHLRLFTLPSHKFKQVCLKWSREWENELMSDKRFHQIIVEERDEFMCAKLLKVASESKSVVAVVGLGMCLESLLFGGKLMLEAPILISAGSNPLHVDHKNGVYLLLTSEDVGMQNFYRAVCGFHYFTFPSIIGSTLPYAWVGKQCADVCTFPFVVSSYVVKTGFKVFRSPNDDIGVEGMVSVIGHELAELSSNPLMNAWYASEDPTSLTEIADLCVGVYGTGGKGDYAGQVLNDATGASYNLNGIRWKFLVLWIWNPTLNVCYGPNAIDN
;
A
#
# COMPACT_ATOMS: atom_id res chain seq x y z
N MET A 1 -3.41 -9.15 6.97
CA MET A 1 -3.85 -9.42 5.58
C MET A 1 -5.13 -10.26 5.49
N ALA A 2 -5.31 -11.32 6.28
CA ALA A 2 -6.43 -12.25 6.12
C ALA A 2 -7.79 -11.82 6.72
N SER A 3 -7.91 -10.67 7.39
CA SER A 3 -9.18 -10.27 8.02
C SER A 3 -10.18 -9.63 7.06
N VAL A 4 -9.75 -8.97 5.99
CA VAL A 4 -10.66 -8.38 5.00
C VAL A 4 -11.12 -9.38 3.99
N LEU A 5 -10.25 -10.29 3.57
CA LEU A 5 -10.70 -11.50 2.88
C LEU A 5 -11.66 -12.28 3.78
N ARG A 6 -11.38 -12.46 5.09
CA ARG A 6 -12.35 -13.08 6.01
C ARG A 6 -13.66 -12.30 6.16
N LYS A 7 -13.70 -10.96 6.12
CA LYS A 7 -14.94 -10.17 6.27
C LYS A 7 -15.75 -10.04 4.97
N ILE A 8 -15.08 -9.86 3.83
CA ILE A 8 -15.74 -9.91 2.50
C ILE A 8 -16.33 -11.31 2.28
N ILE A 9 -15.59 -12.36 2.67
CA ILE A 9 -16.00 -13.75 2.48
C ILE A 9 -17.01 -14.22 3.54
N SER A 10 -16.83 -13.88 4.83
CA SER A 10 -17.76 -14.32 5.90
C SER A 10 -19.03 -13.48 6.04
N THR A 11 -19.02 -12.20 5.67
CA THR A 11 -20.15 -11.30 6.00
C THR A 11 -21.08 -10.98 4.83
N ARG A 12 -20.60 -11.04 3.56
CA ARG A 12 -21.44 -10.70 2.38
C ARG A 12 -21.56 -11.79 1.30
N ILE A 13 -20.53 -12.62 1.10
CA ILE A 13 -20.54 -13.62 0.00
C ILE A 13 -21.08 -14.98 0.48
N ALA A 14 -20.70 -15.45 1.68
CA ALA A 14 -21.20 -16.71 2.24
C ALA A 14 -22.73 -16.72 2.44
N SER A 15 -23.33 -15.59 2.80
CA SER A 15 -24.79 -15.49 2.98
C SER A 15 -25.59 -15.49 1.66
N ARG A 16 -24.94 -15.25 0.51
CA ARG A 16 -25.61 -15.14 -0.80
C ARG A 16 -25.37 -16.32 -1.74
N ILE A 17 -24.28 -17.08 -1.62
CA ILE A 17 -23.87 -18.02 -2.68
C ILE A 17 -23.95 -19.50 -2.28
N SER A 18 -23.82 -19.87 -1.00
CA SER A 18 -24.04 -21.25 -0.59
C SER A 18 -24.28 -21.35 0.91
N GLY A 19 -25.38 -21.95 1.34
CA GLY A 19 -25.69 -22.23 2.76
C GLY A 19 -24.76 -23.25 3.44
N LYS A 20 -23.45 -23.23 3.15
CA LYS A 20 -22.39 -24.00 3.81
C LYS A 20 -21.16 -23.09 4.00
N SER A 21 -20.65 -23.05 5.23
CA SER A 21 -19.52 -22.22 5.65
C SER A 21 -18.17 -22.77 5.18
N SER A 22 -17.73 -22.43 3.97
CA SER A 22 -16.36 -22.71 3.50
C SER A 22 -15.52 -21.42 3.56
N GLY A 23 -14.93 -21.14 4.72
CA GLY A 23 -14.09 -19.95 4.95
C GLY A 23 -12.59 -20.19 4.73
N PHE A 24 -11.83 -19.11 4.47
CA PHE A 24 -10.36 -19.14 4.54
C PHE A 24 -9.85 -18.92 5.98
N HIS A 25 -8.86 -19.70 6.39
CA HIS A 25 -8.10 -19.60 7.63
C HIS A 25 -6.64 -19.28 7.32
N GLU A 26 -6.01 -18.42 8.12
CA GLU A 26 -4.60 -18.02 7.91
C GLU A 26 -3.66 -18.95 8.65
N VAL A 27 -2.52 -19.28 8.04
CA VAL A 27 -1.51 -20.17 8.62
C VAL A 27 -0.20 -19.42 8.80
N THR A 28 0.28 -19.36 10.04
CA THR A 28 1.51 -18.66 10.44
C THR A 28 2.79 -19.37 9.97
N SER A 29 2.73 -20.65 9.59
CA SER A 29 3.90 -21.52 9.38
C SER A 29 4.61 -21.36 8.03
N ALA A 30 4.15 -20.50 7.11
CA ALA A 30 4.78 -20.34 5.80
C ALA A 30 5.88 -19.25 5.76
N HIS A 31 6.02 -18.43 6.80
CA HIS A 31 7.06 -17.39 6.90
C HIS A 31 8.47 -17.96 7.12
N GLU A 32 8.59 -19.26 7.35
CA GLU A 32 9.82 -19.95 7.73
C GLU A 32 10.40 -20.84 6.62
N ASN A 33 9.97 -20.73 5.35
CA ASN A 33 10.66 -21.48 4.29
C ASN A 33 12.03 -20.84 4.00
N PRO A 34 13.16 -21.46 4.38
CA PRO A 34 14.48 -20.84 4.29
C PRO A 34 14.96 -20.69 2.83
N ARG A 35 14.26 -21.27 1.87
CA ARG A 35 14.61 -21.22 0.43
C ARG A 35 14.07 -19.98 -0.29
N LEU A 36 13.19 -19.19 0.33
CA LEU A 36 12.67 -17.94 -0.23
C LEU A 36 13.53 -16.75 0.23
N SER A 37 13.78 -15.80 -0.69
CA SER A 37 14.41 -14.52 -0.33
C SER A 37 13.60 -13.77 0.73
N THR A 38 14.24 -12.89 1.47
CA THR A 38 13.58 -12.07 2.50
C THR A 38 12.50 -11.20 1.87
N GLU A 39 12.74 -10.69 0.67
CA GLU A 39 11.85 -9.85 -0.12
C GLU A 39 10.64 -10.65 -0.64
N ALA A 40 10.85 -11.86 -1.16
CA ALA A 40 9.77 -12.73 -1.61
C ALA A 40 8.88 -13.16 -0.45
N ARG A 41 9.45 -13.42 0.74
CA ARG A 41 8.70 -13.72 1.96
C ARG A 41 7.83 -12.55 2.41
N LYS A 42 8.30 -11.30 2.27
CA LYS A 42 7.50 -10.10 2.60
C LYS A 42 6.28 -9.95 1.69
N ARG A 43 6.30 -10.49 0.47
CA ARG A 43 5.21 -10.38 -0.52
C ARG A 43 4.19 -11.51 -0.46
N LEU A 44 4.47 -12.55 0.32
CA LEU A 44 3.71 -13.79 0.35
C LEU A 44 2.80 -13.84 1.58
N SER A 45 1.51 -14.11 1.36
CA SER A 45 0.55 -14.46 2.41
C SER A 45 -0.08 -15.82 2.14
N VAL A 46 -0.32 -16.62 3.18
CA VAL A 46 -0.83 -17.98 3.03
C VAL A 46 -2.17 -18.14 3.74
N LEU A 47 -3.15 -18.58 2.97
CA LEU A 47 -4.50 -18.89 3.41
C LEU A 47 -4.78 -20.39 3.18
N GLN A 48 -5.71 -20.94 3.94
CA GLN A 48 -6.20 -22.30 3.82
C GLN A 48 -7.72 -22.30 3.75
N CYS A 49 -8.32 -23.09 2.86
CA CYS A 49 -9.76 -23.34 2.90
C CYS A 49 -10.06 -24.82 2.71
N GLU A 50 -11.25 -25.22 3.13
CA GLU A 50 -11.80 -26.52 2.78
C GLU A 50 -12.10 -26.59 1.28
N SER A 51 -11.75 -27.71 0.68
CA SER A 51 -11.89 -28.02 -0.73
C SER A 51 -12.47 -29.42 -0.87
N GLY A 52 -13.16 -29.70 -1.97
CA GLY A 52 -13.64 -31.05 -2.30
C GLY A 52 -12.52 -32.09 -2.38
N ARG A 53 -11.24 -31.66 -2.33
CA ARG A 53 -10.03 -32.49 -2.35
C ARG A 53 -9.23 -32.46 -1.04
N GLY A 54 -9.80 -31.94 0.06
CA GLY A 54 -9.14 -31.78 1.37
C GLY A 54 -8.88 -30.32 1.72
N ILE A 55 -7.69 -30.01 2.25
CA ILE A 55 -7.29 -28.62 2.57
C ILE A 55 -6.59 -28.01 1.35
N CYS A 56 -7.06 -26.84 0.90
CA CYS A 56 -6.42 -26.06 -0.16
C CYS A 56 -5.51 -24.99 0.44
N ASN A 57 -4.24 -24.93 0.03
CA ASN A 57 -3.34 -23.83 0.36
C ASN A 57 -3.37 -22.76 -0.72
N VAL A 58 -3.71 -21.53 -0.36
CA VAL A 58 -3.75 -20.35 -1.25
C VAL A 58 -2.65 -19.37 -0.87
N TYR A 59 -1.71 -19.18 -1.78
CA TYR A 59 -0.55 -18.31 -1.65
C TYR A 59 -0.81 -17.00 -2.39
N LEU A 60 -1.05 -15.91 -1.69
CA LEU A 60 -1.25 -14.58 -2.27
C LEU A 60 0.11 -13.88 -2.44
N VAL A 61 0.41 -13.42 -3.66
CA VAL A 61 1.66 -12.76 -4.04
C VAL A 61 1.38 -11.36 -4.54
N GLY A 62 1.92 -10.37 -3.83
CA GLY A 62 1.80 -8.96 -4.16
C GLY A 62 2.79 -8.41 -5.16
N VAL A 63 2.31 -7.80 -6.24
CA VAL A 63 3.18 -7.28 -7.32
C VAL A 63 2.87 -5.84 -7.70
N HIS A 64 3.90 -5.04 -7.99
CA HIS A 64 3.72 -3.66 -8.45
C HIS A 64 3.92 -3.60 -9.97
N HIS A 65 2.89 -3.18 -10.72
CA HIS A 65 2.87 -3.22 -12.19
C HIS A 65 3.95 -2.38 -12.89
N LEU A 66 4.65 -1.52 -12.14
CA LEU A 66 5.72 -0.64 -12.64
C LEU A 66 7.09 -0.94 -12.02
N SER A 67 7.27 -2.10 -11.38
CA SER A 67 8.52 -2.45 -10.70
C SER A 67 9.21 -3.66 -11.33
N SER A 68 10.45 -3.46 -11.75
CA SER A 68 11.31 -4.51 -12.34
C SER A 68 11.80 -5.54 -11.32
N THR A 69 11.64 -5.33 -10.01
CA THR A 69 12.08 -6.30 -8.99
C THR A 69 11.02 -7.37 -8.72
N CYS A 70 9.73 -7.08 -8.98
CA CYS A 70 8.60 -7.94 -8.60
C CYS A 70 8.52 -9.26 -9.38
N TYR A 71 8.93 -9.29 -10.65
CA TYR A 71 8.81 -10.51 -11.46
C TYR A 71 9.81 -11.61 -11.02
N ARG A 72 10.96 -11.25 -10.43
CA ARG A 72 11.95 -12.22 -9.90
C ARG A 72 11.40 -12.95 -8.68
N ASP A 73 10.73 -12.22 -7.79
CA ASP A 73 10.10 -12.80 -6.61
C ASP A 73 8.99 -13.79 -7.02
N VAL A 74 8.13 -13.38 -7.98
CA VAL A 74 7.08 -14.24 -8.55
C VAL A 74 7.67 -15.52 -9.16
N GLN A 75 8.75 -15.37 -9.94
CA GLN A 75 9.45 -16.51 -10.53
C GLN A 75 9.99 -17.47 -9.48
N GLN A 76 10.64 -16.95 -8.44
CA GLN A 76 11.19 -17.77 -7.35
C GLN A 76 10.07 -18.52 -6.61
N ILE A 77 8.98 -17.83 -6.27
CA ILE A 77 7.83 -18.41 -5.57
C ILE A 77 7.21 -19.54 -6.39
N LEU A 78 6.94 -19.32 -7.68
CA LEU A 78 6.30 -20.33 -8.53
C LEU A 78 7.20 -21.55 -8.79
N ARG A 79 8.52 -21.34 -8.95
CA ARG A 79 9.48 -22.45 -9.12
C ARG A 79 9.57 -23.35 -7.90
N LEU A 80 9.44 -22.77 -6.70
CA LEU A 80 9.52 -23.50 -5.44
C LEU A 80 8.21 -24.20 -5.10
N LEU A 81 7.08 -23.50 -5.24
CA LEU A 81 5.77 -24.01 -4.80
C LEU A 81 5.10 -24.93 -5.83
N LYS A 82 5.33 -24.70 -7.13
CA LYS A 82 4.69 -25.44 -8.24
C LYS A 82 3.21 -25.76 -7.99
N PRO A 83 2.35 -24.73 -7.78
CA PRO A 83 0.95 -24.93 -7.43
C PRO A 83 0.14 -25.59 -8.55
N GLN A 84 -0.99 -26.21 -8.20
CA GLN A 84 -1.92 -26.77 -9.20
C GLN A 84 -2.50 -25.68 -10.10
N ASN A 85 -2.85 -24.52 -9.52
CA ASN A 85 -3.39 -23.38 -10.26
C ASN A 85 -2.62 -22.09 -9.95
N VAL A 86 -2.41 -21.28 -10.98
CA VAL A 86 -1.89 -19.92 -10.87
C VAL A 86 -2.99 -18.96 -11.27
N PHE A 87 -3.45 -18.19 -10.29
CA PHE A 87 -4.48 -17.16 -10.47
C PHE A 87 -3.78 -15.83 -10.75
N LEU A 88 -4.17 -15.15 -11.82
CA LEU A 88 -3.60 -13.86 -12.23
C LEU A 88 -4.67 -12.78 -12.15
N GLU A 89 -4.33 -11.59 -11.65
CA GLU A 89 -5.20 -10.40 -11.68
C GLU A 89 -5.35 -9.80 -13.10
N LEU A 90 -5.70 -10.66 -14.04
CA LEU A 90 -5.89 -10.34 -15.45
C LEU A 90 -7.25 -10.83 -15.89
N CYS A 91 -7.83 -10.10 -16.84
CA CYS A 91 -9.07 -10.47 -17.48
C CYS A 91 -8.79 -11.08 -18.85
N LYS A 92 -9.80 -11.71 -19.48
CA LYS A 92 -9.64 -12.39 -20.78
C LYS A 92 -9.03 -11.51 -21.88
N ASN A 93 -9.30 -10.20 -21.85
CA ASN A 93 -8.76 -9.25 -22.82
C ASN A 93 -7.27 -8.92 -22.60
N ARG A 94 -6.74 -9.24 -21.42
CA ARG A 94 -5.34 -9.04 -21.02
C ARG A 94 -4.66 -10.39 -20.83
N ASP A 95 -5.02 -11.38 -21.64
CA ASP A 95 -4.40 -12.71 -21.59
C ASP A 95 -2.89 -12.57 -21.78
N PRO A 96 -2.06 -13.00 -20.81
CA PRO A 96 -0.62 -12.98 -20.94
C PRO A 96 -0.21 -13.49 -22.31
N LYS A 97 -0.67 -14.66 -22.76
CA LYS A 97 -0.23 -15.28 -24.02
C LYS A 97 -0.18 -14.31 -25.23
N THR A 98 -1.16 -13.42 -25.34
CA THR A 98 -1.31 -12.52 -26.49
C THR A 98 -1.05 -11.05 -26.17
N TRP A 99 -1.04 -10.67 -24.89
CA TRP A 99 -0.97 -9.27 -24.49
C TRP A 99 0.44 -8.68 -24.68
N PRO A 100 0.59 -7.54 -25.38
CA PRO A 100 1.89 -6.92 -25.61
C PRO A 100 2.45 -6.34 -24.30
N ILE A 101 3.71 -6.66 -24.01
CA ILE A 101 4.40 -6.25 -22.78
C ILE A 101 5.31 -5.05 -23.06
N ARG A 102 5.98 -5.06 -24.22
CA ARG A 102 6.83 -3.97 -24.67
C ARG A 102 5.97 -2.87 -25.28
N TYR A 103 6.27 -1.62 -24.94
CA TYR A 103 5.50 -0.49 -25.47
C TYR A 103 5.46 -0.52 -27.01
N LYS A 104 6.53 -0.89 -27.71
CA LYS A 104 6.57 -0.93 -29.19
C LYS A 104 5.48 -1.82 -29.81
N GLU A 105 5.10 -2.88 -29.12
CA GLU A 105 4.08 -3.86 -29.54
C GLU A 105 2.67 -3.44 -29.12
N MET A 106 2.55 -2.46 -28.21
CA MET A 106 1.24 -1.95 -27.80
C MET A 106 0.59 -1.16 -28.94
N PRO A 107 -0.74 -1.26 -29.12
CA PRO A 107 -1.42 -0.60 -30.22
C PRO A 107 -1.18 0.91 -30.25
N ARG A 108 -0.93 1.47 -31.44
CA ARG A 108 -0.78 2.92 -31.64
C ARG A 108 -2.13 3.62 -31.62
N PHE A 109 -2.13 4.95 -31.59
CA PHE A 109 -3.35 5.76 -31.54
C PHE A 109 -4.40 5.34 -32.57
N PHE A 110 -4.01 5.22 -33.83
CA PHE A 110 -4.93 4.82 -34.91
C PHE A 110 -5.51 3.41 -34.73
N GLU A 111 -4.72 2.46 -34.21
CA GLU A 111 -5.16 1.08 -33.95
C GLU A 111 -6.12 1.01 -32.74
N ILE A 112 -5.89 1.81 -31.69
CA ILE A 112 -6.85 1.88 -30.56
C ILE A 112 -8.14 2.60 -30.99
N MET A 113 -8.06 3.59 -31.88
CA MET A 113 -9.23 4.25 -32.46
C MET A 113 -10.12 3.29 -33.26
N GLU A 114 -9.53 2.35 -34.00
CA GLU A 114 -10.27 1.29 -34.67
C GLU A 114 -11.05 0.42 -33.67
N HIS A 115 -10.41 0.04 -32.54
CA HIS A 115 -11.09 -0.70 -31.48
C HIS A 115 -12.18 0.09 -30.75
N PHE A 116 -12.08 1.43 -30.69
CA PHE A 116 -13.15 2.30 -30.20
C PHE A 116 -14.37 2.27 -31.14
N TRP A 117 -14.14 2.31 -32.46
CA TRP A 117 -15.20 2.26 -33.48
C TRP A 117 -15.93 0.91 -33.53
N VAL A 118 -15.25 -0.19 -33.26
CA VAL A 118 -15.85 -1.54 -33.11
C VAL A 118 -16.56 -1.71 -31.74
N ARG A 119 -16.79 -0.61 -31.00
CA ARG A 119 -17.39 -0.54 -29.65
C ARG A 119 -16.75 -1.44 -28.60
N LYS A 120 -15.51 -1.91 -28.82
CA LYS A 120 -14.78 -2.70 -27.82
C LYS A 120 -14.36 -1.85 -26.62
N TYR A 121 -14.05 -0.57 -26.85
CA TYR A 121 -13.68 0.38 -25.80
C TYR A 121 -14.57 1.62 -25.86
N ASN A 122 -14.92 2.16 -24.69
CA ASN A 122 -15.43 3.53 -24.61
C ASN A 122 -14.25 4.52 -24.54
N ILE A 123 -14.55 5.82 -24.64
CA ILE A 123 -13.53 6.87 -24.68
C ILE A 123 -12.65 6.89 -23.41
N TYR A 124 -13.22 6.52 -22.25
CA TYR A 124 -12.45 6.32 -21.03
C TYR A 124 -11.38 5.23 -21.20
N GLY A 125 -11.78 4.05 -21.68
CA GLY A 125 -10.89 2.92 -21.92
C GLY A 125 -9.81 3.20 -22.98
N LEU A 126 -10.18 3.93 -24.05
CA LEU A 126 -9.27 4.39 -25.09
C LEU A 126 -8.16 5.27 -24.50
N ILE A 127 -8.55 6.32 -23.77
CA ILE A 127 -7.62 7.26 -23.13
C ILE A 127 -6.72 6.54 -22.13
N ARG A 128 -7.29 5.63 -21.32
CA ARG A 128 -6.52 4.82 -20.35
C ARG A 128 -5.47 3.97 -21.06
N GLY A 129 -5.81 3.32 -22.17
CA GLY A 129 -4.88 2.50 -22.95
C GLY A 129 -3.73 3.31 -23.55
N LEU A 130 -4.04 4.47 -24.15
CA LEU A 130 -3.04 5.40 -24.67
C LEU A 130 -2.08 5.90 -23.60
N ARG A 131 -2.63 6.28 -22.44
CA ARG A 131 -1.85 6.74 -21.29
C ARG A 131 -0.94 5.62 -20.77
N TYR A 132 -1.45 4.40 -20.61
CA TYR A 132 -0.65 3.26 -20.17
C TYR A 132 0.53 3.00 -21.12
N ARG A 133 0.28 3.06 -22.43
CA ARG A 133 1.33 2.94 -23.46
C ARG A 133 2.38 4.03 -23.36
N MET A 134 1.97 5.28 -23.12
CA MET A 134 2.89 6.40 -22.91
C MET A 134 3.74 6.21 -21.66
N ILE A 135 3.15 5.82 -20.53
CA ILE A 135 3.88 5.55 -19.29
C ILE A 135 4.94 4.46 -19.50
N CYS A 136 4.58 3.35 -20.16
CA CYS A 136 5.54 2.27 -20.43
C CYS A 136 6.70 2.73 -21.33
N LYS A 137 6.43 3.61 -22.29
CA LYS A 137 7.47 4.19 -23.16
C LYS A 137 8.43 5.09 -22.37
N GLU A 138 7.90 6.00 -21.56
CA GLU A 138 8.69 7.03 -20.87
C GLU A 138 9.46 6.51 -19.65
N LEU A 139 8.95 5.45 -19.02
CA LEU A 139 9.64 4.76 -17.94
C LEU A 139 10.53 3.62 -18.44
N GLU A 140 10.52 3.32 -19.73
CA GLU A 140 11.23 2.19 -20.34
C GLU A 140 10.96 0.85 -19.63
N ILE A 141 9.73 0.68 -19.12
CA ILE A 141 9.29 -0.51 -18.41
C ILE A 141 8.45 -1.42 -19.29
N GLU A 142 8.54 -2.72 -18.99
CA GLU A 142 7.66 -3.74 -19.56
C GLU A 142 6.38 -3.84 -18.72
N GLY A 143 5.27 -3.41 -19.29
CA GLY A 143 4.00 -3.35 -18.57
C GLY A 143 3.40 -4.74 -18.35
N GLY A 144 3.28 -5.17 -17.09
CA GLY A 144 2.70 -6.47 -16.74
C GLY A 144 3.67 -7.66 -16.81
N ALA A 145 4.99 -7.39 -16.76
CA ALA A 145 6.03 -8.41 -16.82
C ALA A 145 5.89 -9.49 -15.73
N GLU A 146 5.45 -9.11 -14.54
CA GLU A 146 5.17 -10.01 -13.41
C GLU A 146 4.13 -11.09 -13.75
N PHE A 147 3.10 -10.74 -14.51
CA PHE A 147 2.08 -11.69 -14.93
C PHE A 147 2.53 -12.56 -16.10
N ARG A 148 3.36 -12.00 -17.00
CA ARG A 148 4.01 -12.77 -18.06
C ARG A 148 4.87 -13.87 -17.46
N VAL A 149 5.75 -13.50 -16.54
CA VAL A 149 6.65 -14.42 -15.86
C VAL A 149 5.85 -15.46 -15.07
N ALA A 150 4.78 -15.05 -14.41
CA ALA A 150 3.88 -16.00 -13.73
C ALA A 150 3.29 -17.04 -14.69
N TYR A 151 2.81 -16.58 -15.86
CA TYR A 151 2.29 -17.44 -16.91
C TYR A 151 3.35 -18.41 -17.43
N GLU A 152 4.53 -17.91 -17.81
CA GLU A 152 5.60 -18.72 -18.38
C GLU A 152 6.13 -19.76 -17.39
N GLU A 153 6.32 -19.39 -16.12
CA GLU A 153 6.77 -20.31 -15.10
C GLU A 153 5.73 -21.38 -14.79
N ALA A 154 4.44 -21.04 -14.79
CA ALA A 154 3.37 -22.02 -14.63
C ALA A 154 3.37 -23.05 -15.77
N MET A 155 3.51 -22.59 -17.01
CA MET A 155 3.51 -23.47 -18.18
C MET A 155 4.68 -24.46 -18.17
N LYS A 156 5.84 -24.09 -17.62
CA LYS A 156 7.03 -24.97 -17.54
C LYS A 156 6.79 -26.26 -16.76
N TYR A 157 5.94 -26.24 -15.73
CA TYR A 157 5.62 -27.42 -14.93
C TYR A 157 4.18 -27.93 -15.15
N GLY A 158 3.46 -27.38 -16.13
CA GLY A 158 2.09 -27.78 -16.46
C GLY A 158 1.02 -27.28 -15.47
N GLY A 159 1.25 -26.14 -14.80
CA GLY A 159 0.27 -25.51 -13.93
C GLY A 159 -0.90 -24.89 -14.70
N ASN A 160 -2.09 -24.92 -14.12
CA ASN A 160 -3.29 -24.33 -14.74
C ASN A 160 -3.34 -22.82 -14.54
N ILE A 161 -3.56 -22.04 -15.60
CA ILE A 161 -3.71 -20.58 -15.51
C ILE A 161 -5.17 -20.18 -15.37
N ILE A 162 -5.46 -19.36 -14.35
CA ILE A 162 -6.78 -18.78 -14.12
C ILE A 162 -6.68 -17.26 -14.22
N LEU A 163 -7.37 -16.68 -15.21
CA LEU A 163 -7.54 -15.23 -15.33
C LEU A 163 -8.64 -14.77 -14.37
N GLY A 164 -8.24 -14.17 -13.25
CA GLY A 164 -9.06 -13.91 -12.08
C GLY A 164 -9.98 -12.70 -12.13
N ASP A 165 -9.64 -11.71 -12.95
CA ASP A 165 -10.26 -10.39 -12.93
C ASP A 165 -11.41 -10.27 -13.93
N ARG A 166 -12.31 -9.31 -13.66
CA ARG A 166 -13.41 -8.96 -14.54
C ARG A 166 -12.90 -8.18 -15.75
N SER A 167 -13.70 -8.15 -16.82
CA SER A 167 -13.33 -7.41 -18.03
C SER A 167 -13.04 -5.94 -17.71
N CYS A 168 -11.85 -5.48 -18.09
CA CYS A 168 -11.43 -4.10 -17.89
C CYS A 168 -12.27 -3.11 -18.73
N ASN A 169 -12.99 -3.61 -19.75
CA ASN A 169 -13.93 -2.85 -20.56
C ASN A 169 -15.23 -2.58 -19.80
N VAL A 170 -15.70 -3.56 -19.02
CA VAL A 170 -16.88 -3.38 -18.15
C VAL A 170 -16.60 -2.33 -17.09
N THR A 171 -15.41 -2.38 -16.45
CA THR A 171 -14.97 -1.33 -15.53
C THR A 171 -14.98 0.04 -16.21
N ALA A 172 -14.35 0.16 -17.39
CA ALA A 172 -14.27 1.41 -18.13
C ALA A 172 -15.67 1.95 -18.51
N GLN A 173 -16.57 1.08 -18.95
CA GLN A 173 -17.96 1.43 -19.30
C GLN A 173 -18.74 1.95 -18.10
N ARG A 174 -18.65 1.26 -16.94
CA ARG A 174 -19.34 1.68 -15.71
C ARG A 174 -18.81 3.02 -15.19
N VAL A 175 -17.49 3.21 -15.19
CA VAL A 175 -16.88 4.49 -14.80
C VAL A 175 -17.38 5.63 -15.68
N TRP A 176 -17.32 5.47 -17.01
CA TRP A 176 -17.79 6.49 -17.94
C TRP A 176 -19.30 6.75 -17.83
N ALA A 177 -20.11 5.72 -17.63
CA ALA A 177 -21.55 5.87 -17.45
C ALA A 177 -21.89 6.64 -16.17
N LYS A 178 -21.11 6.43 -15.10
CA LYS A 178 -21.31 7.08 -13.80
C LYS A 178 -20.84 8.54 -13.77
N MET A 179 -19.94 8.94 -14.68
CA MET A 179 -19.46 10.31 -14.80
C MET A 179 -20.54 11.28 -15.29
N SER A 180 -20.62 12.44 -14.64
CA SER A 180 -21.40 13.59 -15.08
C SER A 180 -20.83 14.19 -16.37
N VAL A 181 -21.60 15.04 -17.05
CA VAL A 181 -21.12 15.73 -18.27
C VAL A 181 -19.90 16.59 -17.96
N LEU A 182 -19.88 17.28 -16.80
CA LEU A 182 -18.74 18.09 -16.39
C LEU A 182 -17.49 17.26 -16.11
N GLU A 183 -17.64 16.11 -15.44
CA GLU A 183 -16.53 15.18 -15.17
C GLU A 183 -15.96 14.59 -16.46
N LYS A 184 -16.83 14.24 -17.43
CA LYS A 184 -16.42 13.80 -18.77
C LYS A 184 -15.64 14.88 -19.50
N THR A 185 -16.16 16.11 -19.54
CA THR A 185 -15.49 17.25 -20.18
C THR A 185 -14.14 17.53 -19.53
N ARG A 186 -14.06 17.52 -18.19
CA ARG A 186 -12.81 17.71 -17.44
C ARG A 186 -11.82 16.59 -17.72
N TYR A 187 -12.26 15.33 -17.73
CA TYR A 187 -11.43 14.18 -18.08
C TYR A 187 -10.84 14.30 -19.49
N LEU A 188 -11.67 14.62 -20.48
CA LEU A 188 -11.24 14.78 -21.87
C LEU A 188 -10.26 15.94 -22.02
N PHE A 189 -10.57 17.11 -21.45
CA PHE A 189 -9.71 18.29 -21.54
C PHE A 189 -8.36 18.08 -20.85
N ARG A 190 -8.36 17.42 -19.69
CA ARG A 190 -7.13 17.01 -19.01
C ARG A 190 -6.29 16.13 -19.93
N HIS A 191 -6.85 15.05 -20.46
CA HIS A 191 -6.06 14.11 -21.27
C HIS A 191 -5.64 14.68 -22.63
N LEU A 192 -6.39 15.63 -23.20
CA LEU A 192 -5.98 16.35 -24.40
C LEU A 192 -4.71 17.18 -24.17
N ARG A 193 -4.60 17.83 -23.00
CA ARG A 193 -3.40 18.61 -22.63
C ARG A 193 -2.13 17.75 -22.58
N LEU A 194 -2.23 16.46 -22.26
CA LEU A 194 -1.07 15.55 -22.24
C LEU A 194 -0.43 15.41 -23.63
N PHE A 195 -1.21 15.46 -24.71
CA PHE A 195 -0.69 15.37 -26.08
C PHE A 195 0.02 16.67 -26.53
N THR A 196 -0.21 17.79 -25.84
CA THR A 196 0.38 19.10 -26.17
C THR A 196 1.60 19.46 -25.31
N LEU A 197 1.98 18.61 -24.35
CA LEU A 197 3.08 18.90 -23.43
C LEU A 197 4.46 18.64 -24.07
N PRO A 198 5.45 19.53 -23.85
CA PRO A 198 6.83 19.28 -24.26
C PRO A 198 7.41 18.01 -23.62
N SER A 199 8.17 17.22 -24.40
CA SER A 199 8.70 15.91 -23.96
C SER A 199 9.51 15.97 -22.65
N HIS A 200 10.22 17.06 -22.37
CA HIS A 200 11.08 17.17 -21.17
C HIS A 200 10.29 17.34 -19.86
N LYS A 201 9.05 17.85 -19.91
CA LYS A 201 8.15 17.93 -18.72
C LYS A 201 7.22 16.71 -18.60
N PHE A 202 7.23 15.86 -19.62
CA PHE A 202 6.24 14.79 -19.77
C PHE A 202 6.36 13.71 -18.69
N LYS A 203 7.59 13.34 -18.28
CA LYS A 203 7.82 12.28 -17.28
C LYS A 203 7.27 12.65 -15.88
N GLN A 204 7.60 13.84 -15.38
CA GLN A 204 7.09 14.33 -14.08
C GLN A 204 5.57 14.55 -14.12
N VAL A 205 5.06 15.20 -15.19
CA VAL A 205 3.63 15.52 -15.31
C VAL A 205 2.79 14.26 -15.49
N CYS A 206 3.21 13.30 -16.31
CA CYS A 206 2.42 12.09 -16.60
C CYS A 206 2.23 11.21 -15.36
N LEU A 207 3.28 11.04 -14.54
CA LEU A 207 3.20 10.27 -13.29
C LEU A 207 2.37 10.98 -12.22
N LYS A 208 2.65 12.27 -11.99
CA LYS A 208 1.91 13.09 -11.01
C LYS A 208 0.43 13.16 -11.37
N TRP A 209 0.11 13.43 -12.64
CA TRP A 209 -1.28 13.49 -13.10
C TRP A 209 -2.01 12.16 -13.07
N SER A 210 -1.32 11.04 -13.37
CA SER A 210 -1.95 9.72 -13.31
C SER A 210 -2.45 9.43 -11.89
N ARG A 211 -1.62 9.75 -10.88
CA ARG A 211 -1.97 9.57 -9.48
C ARG A 211 -3.00 10.58 -9.00
N GLU A 212 -2.86 11.86 -9.30
CA GLU A 212 -3.84 12.88 -8.88
C GLU A 212 -5.25 12.59 -9.40
N TRP A 213 -5.38 12.21 -10.68
CA TRP A 213 -6.69 11.87 -11.25
C TRP A 213 -7.23 10.56 -10.68
N GLU A 214 -6.38 9.55 -10.49
CA GLU A 214 -6.80 8.31 -9.85
C GLU A 214 -7.23 8.56 -8.41
N ASN A 215 -6.50 9.36 -7.64
CA ASN A 215 -6.86 9.73 -6.27
C ASN A 215 -8.18 10.53 -6.23
N GLU A 216 -8.35 11.53 -7.11
CA GLU A 216 -9.59 12.29 -7.22
C GLU A 216 -10.78 11.37 -7.57
N LEU A 217 -10.59 10.49 -8.55
CA LEU A 217 -11.61 9.52 -8.96
C LEU A 217 -11.92 8.51 -7.83
N MET A 218 -10.90 8.02 -7.14
CA MET A 218 -10.99 7.00 -6.10
C MET A 218 -11.48 7.56 -4.76
N SER A 219 -11.39 8.87 -4.56
CA SER A 219 -11.97 9.58 -3.40
C SER A 219 -13.50 9.59 -3.45
N ASP A 220 -14.09 9.54 -4.64
CA ASP A 220 -15.53 9.49 -4.83
C ASP A 220 -16.03 8.04 -4.72
N LYS A 221 -16.90 7.81 -3.74
CA LYS A 221 -17.55 6.53 -3.44
C LYS A 221 -18.16 5.86 -4.69
N ARG A 222 -18.72 6.65 -5.63
CA ARG A 222 -19.33 6.15 -6.86
C ARG A 222 -18.34 5.39 -7.74
N PHE A 223 -17.12 5.90 -7.86
CA PHE A 223 -16.09 5.29 -8.69
C PHE A 223 -15.25 4.31 -7.90
N HIS A 224 -14.99 4.54 -6.61
CA HIS A 224 -14.34 3.57 -5.74
C HIS A 224 -15.08 2.23 -5.73
N GLN A 225 -16.41 2.26 -5.58
CA GLN A 225 -17.25 1.06 -5.64
C GLN A 225 -17.04 0.29 -6.95
N ILE A 226 -17.00 1.02 -8.08
CA ILE A 226 -16.82 0.40 -9.39
C ILE A 226 -15.40 -0.13 -9.55
N ILE A 227 -14.39 0.68 -9.23
CA ILE A 227 -12.99 0.43 -9.57
C ILE A 227 -12.35 -0.57 -8.61
N VAL A 228 -12.75 -0.59 -7.33
CA VAL A 228 -12.19 -1.47 -6.28
C VAL A 228 -13.22 -2.50 -5.84
N GLU A 229 -14.27 -2.09 -5.13
CA GLU A 229 -15.16 -3.02 -4.41
C GLU A 229 -15.73 -4.11 -5.32
N GLU A 230 -16.33 -3.74 -6.45
CA GLU A 230 -16.93 -4.70 -7.38
C GLU A 230 -15.88 -5.61 -8.06
N ARG A 231 -14.64 -5.14 -8.24
CA ARG A 231 -13.56 -5.97 -8.81
C ARG A 231 -13.07 -6.97 -7.77
N ASP A 232 -12.85 -6.51 -6.55
CA ASP A 232 -12.42 -7.34 -5.44
C ASP A 232 -13.46 -8.42 -5.14
N GLU A 233 -14.75 -8.08 -5.12
CA GLU A 233 -15.83 -9.06 -4.99
C GLU A 233 -15.78 -10.12 -6.09
N PHE A 234 -15.60 -9.71 -7.35
CA PHE A 234 -15.51 -10.63 -8.49
C PHE A 234 -14.29 -11.56 -8.38
N MET A 235 -13.13 -10.99 -8.07
CA MET A 235 -11.87 -11.73 -7.95
C MET A 235 -11.91 -12.68 -6.77
N CYS A 236 -12.41 -12.25 -5.62
CA CYS A 236 -12.56 -13.07 -4.42
C CYS A 236 -13.52 -14.23 -4.66
N ALA A 237 -14.70 -13.98 -5.24
CA ALA A 237 -15.66 -15.03 -5.55
C ALA A 237 -15.08 -16.07 -6.52
N LYS A 238 -14.30 -15.62 -7.51
CA LYS A 238 -13.63 -16.51 -8.46
C LYS A 238 -12.50 -17.31 -7.81
N LEU A 239 -11.69 -16.67 -6.97
CA LEU A 239 -10.60 -17.32 -6.25
C LEU A 239 -11.13 -18.37 -5.27
N LEU A 240 -12.21 -18.07 -4.55
CA LEU A 240 -12.91 -19.02 -3.69
C LEU A 240 -13.36 -20.27 -4.45
N LYS A 241 -14.02 -20.07 -5.60
CA LYS A 241 -14.46 -21.18 -6.44
C LYS A 241 -13.28 -22.06 -6.86
N VAL A 242 -12.20 -21.45 -7.35
CA VAL A 242 -10.98 -22.18 -7.75
C VAL A 242 -10.38 -22.93 -6.56
N ALA A 243 -10.25 -22.28 -5.41
CA ALA A 243 -9.67 -22.88 -4.21
C ALA A 243 -10.50 -24.08 -3.72
N SER A 244 -11.84 -23.99 -3.77
CA SER A 244 -12.75 -25.06 -3.36
C SER A 244 -12.64 -26.35 -4.20
N GLU A 245 -12.04 -26.26 -5.40
CA GLU A 245 -11.85 -27.39 -6.32
C GLU A 245 -10.38 -27.84 -6.40
N SER A 246 -9.48 -27.17 -5.67
CA SER A 246 -8.02 -27.28 -5.84
C SER A 246 -7.30 -27.69 -4.56
N LYS A 247 -6.07 -28.19 -4.68
CA LYS A 247 -5.17 -28.47 -3.54
C LYS A 247 -4.20 -27.34 -3.24
N SER A 248 -3.75 -26.62 -4.27
CA SER A 248 -2.85 -25.47 -4.12
C SER A 248 -3.10 -24.41 -5.20
N VAL A 249 -3.09 -23.15 -4.78
CA VAL A 249 -3.27 -22.00 -5.66
C VAL A 249 -2.22 -20.95 -5.32
N VAL A 250 -1.53 -20.40 -6.31
CA VAL A 250 -0.77 -19.14 -6.14
C VAL A 250 -1.53 -18.04 -6.87
N ALA A 251 -1.94 -16.99 -6.16
CA ALA A 251 -2.61 -15.83 -6.74
C ALA A 251 -1.63 -14.66 -6.83
N VAL A 252 -1.31 -14.22 -8.04
CA VAL A 252 -0.48 -13.05 -8.33
C VAL A 252 -1.40 -11.84 -8.53
N VAL A 253 -1.28 -10.85 -7.65
CA VAL A 253 -2.25 -9.73 -7.54
C VAL A 253 -1.53 -8.39 -7.38
N GLY A 254 -2.02 -7.36 -8.08
CA GLY A 254 -1.48 -6.02 -8.18
C GLY A 254 -1.56 -5.18 -6.90
N LEU A 255 -0.50 -4.41 -6.65
CA LEU A 255 -0.32 -3.56 -5.47
C LEU A 255 -1.23 -2.33 -5.47
N GLY A 256 -1.53 -1.77 -6.63
CA GLY A 256 -2.34 -0.55 -6.73
C GLY A 256 -3.84 -0.73 -6.56
N MET A 257 -4.36 -1.96 -6.48
CA MET A 257 -5.80 -2.20 -6.47
C MET A 257 -6.28 -3.36 -5.61
N CYS A 258 -5.37 -4.21 -5.14
CA CYS A 258 -5.74 -5.31 -4.24
C CYS A 258 -4.84 -5.34 -3.00
N LEU A 259 -3.55 -4.99 -3.09
CA LEU A 259 -2.68 -5.03 -1.91
C LEU A 259 -2.65 -3.78 -1.04
N GLU A 260 -3.02 -2.56 -1.46
CA GLU A 260 -3.24 -1.51 -0.46
C GLU A 260 -4.42 -1.87 0.46
N SER A 261 -5.49 -2.44 -0.08
CA SER A 261 -6.63 -3.01 0.66
C SER A 261 -6.31 -4.33 1.39
N LEU A 262 -5.25 -5.06 1.01
CA LEU A 262 -4.90 -6.35 1.63
C LEU A 262 -3.68 -6.24 2.57
N LEU A 263 -2.55 -5.65 2.18
CA LEU A 263 -1.35 -5.44 3.00
C LEU A 263 -1.57 -4.42 4.11
N PHE A 264 -2.23 -3.29 3.83
CA PHE A 264 -2.44 -2.20 4.79
C PHE A 264 -3.90 -2.11 5.27
N GLY A 265 -4.85 -2.23 4.35
CA GLY A 265 -6.24 -1.82 4.54
C GLY A 265 -7.21 -2.98 4.70
N GLY A 266 -6.76 -4.10 5.27
CA GLY A 266 -7.64 -5.22 5.44
C GLY A 266 -8.35 -5.17 6.79
N LYS A 267 -7.61 -5.57 7.80
CA LYS A 267 -8.12 -5.59 9.17
C LYS A 267 -8.29 -4.16 9.72
N LEU A 268 -7.39 -3.25 9.37
CA LEU A 268 -7.33 -1.88 9.88
C LEU A 268 -8.39 -0.93 9.33
N MET A 269 -8.72 -1.02 8.03
CA MET A 269 -9.81 -0.22 7.41
C MET A 269 -11.17 -0.50 8.05
N LEU A 270 -11.30 -1.59 8.81
CA LEU A 270 -12.51 -1.90 9.55
C LEU A 270 -12.34 -1.69 11.05
N GLU A 271 -11.17 -1.91 11.64
CA GLU A 271 -10.98 -1.78 13.09
C GLU A 271 -10.97 -0.31 13.57
N ALA A 272 -10.28 0.61 12.88
CA ALA A 272 -10.28 2.02 13.26
C ALA A 272 -11.70 2.65 13.14
N PRO A 273 -12.42 2.46 12.02
CA PRO A 273 -13.86 2.73 11.89
C PRO A 273 -14.79 2.10 12.94
N ILE A 274 -14.57 0.84 13.33
CA ILE A 274 -15.41 0.15 14.30
C ILE A 274 -15.16 0.68 15.72
N LEU A 275 -13.92 1.04 16.08
CA LEU A 275 -13.63 1.74 17.33
C LEU A 275 -14.30 3.12 17.40
N ILE A 276 -14.37 3.83 16.26
CA ILE A 276 -15.03 5.14 16.17
C ILE A 276 -16.57 5.01 16.22
N SER A 277 -17.15 3.92 15.70
CA SER A 277 -18.60 3.76 15.51
C SER A 277 -19.32 2.79 16.45
N ALA A 278 -18.64 1.83 17.12
CA ALA A 278 -19.30 0.66 17.73
C ALA A 278 -19.13 0.52 19.25
N GLY A 279 -18.52 1.49 19.93
CA GLY A 279 -18.46 1.51 21.39
C GLY A 279 -19.78 1.98 22.03
N SER A 280 -20.01 1.60 23.29
CA SER A 280 -21.10 2.11 24.14
C SER A 280 -21.09 3.64 24.31
N ASN A 281 -19.98 4.30 23.95
CA ASN A 281 -19.83 5.73 23.70
C ASN A 281 -19.03 5.92 22.40
N PRO A 282 -19.65 6.24 21.26
CA PRO A 282 -18.93 6.51 20.03
C PRO A 282 -18.08 7.78 20.15
N LEU A 283 -16.89 7.76 19.55
CA LEU A 283 -16.00 8.91 19.52
C LEU A 283 -16.68 10.05 18.72
N HIS A 284 -16.59 11.30 19.19
CA HIS A 284 -17.17 12.43 18.46
C HIS A 284 -16.45 12.61 17.11
N VAL A 285 -17.21 12.45 16.02
CA VAL A 285 -16.67 12.58 14.66
C VAL A 285 -16.77 14.02 14.17
N ASP A 286 -15.67 14.77 14.25
CA ASP A 286 -15.46 16.00 13.49
C ASP A 286 -14.73 15.66 12.17
N HIS A 287 -15.44 15.77 11.06
CA HIS A 287 -14.91 15.51 9.72
C HIS A 287 -14.33 16.76 9.04
N LYS A 288 -14.44 17.93 9.67
CA LYS A 288 -13.93 19.20 9.13
C LYS A 288 -12.63 19.61 9.79
N ASN A 289 -12.51 19.43 11.10
CA ASN A 289 -11.34 19.87 11.87
C ASN A 289 -10.73 18.76 12.73
N GLY A 290 -11.25 17.53 12.66
CA GLY A 290 -10.79 16.42 13.48
C GLY A 290 -9.61 15.66 12.85
N VAL A 291 -8.63 15.35 13.70
CA VAL A 291 -7.56 14.38 13.47
C VAL A 291 -7.67 13.32 14.54
N TYR A 292 -7.51 12.05 14.16
CA TYR A 292 -7.69 10.92 15.07
C TYR A 292 -6.37 10.20 15.30
N LEU A 293 -6.05 9.93 16.56
CA LEU A 293 -4.86 9.16 16.94
C LEU A 293 -5.31 7.82 17.51
N LEU A 294 -4.87 6.73 16.86
CA LEU A 294 -5.12 5.38 17.31
C LEU A 294 -3.85 4.81 17.94
N LEU A 295 -3.93 4.56 19.25
CA LEU A 295 -2.82 4.06 20.04
C LEU A 295 -3.08 2.60 20.42
N THR A 296 -2.14 1.70 20.10
CA THR A 296 -2.24 0.28 20.50
C THR A 296 -1.26 -0.08 21.60
N SER A 297 -1.75 -0.82 22.58
CA SER A 297 -0.96 -1.41 23.67
C SER A 297 -0.13 -2.61 23.22
N GLU A 298 0.81 -3.04 24.07
CA GLU A 298 1.79 -4.09 23.77
C GLU A 298 1.19 -5.50 23.60
N ASP A 299 -0.02 -5.74 24.10
CA ASP A 299 -0.78 -6.99 23.99
C ASP A 299 -1.62 -7.06 22.71
N VAL A 300 -1.70 -5.96 21.95
CA VAL A 300 -2.42 -5.90 20.67
C VAL A 300 -1.46 -6.28 19.54
N GLY A 301 -1.36 -7.58 19.29
CA GLY A 301 -0.57 -8.14 18.20
C GLY A 301 -1.13 -7.78 16.82
N MET A 302 -0.33 -7.07 16.03
CA MET A 302 -0.75 -6.56 14.73
C MET A 302 0.10 -7.11 13.59
N GLN A 303 -0.54 -7.81 12.66
CA GLN A 303 0.15 -8.53 11.60
C GLN A 303 0.80 -7.58 10.59
N ASN A 304 2.12 -7.67 10.41
CA ASN A 304 2.97 -6.83 9.54
C ASN A 304 3.22 -5.38 9.98
N PHE A 305 2.65 -4.95 11.11
CA PHE A 305 3.14 -3.77 11.82
C PHE A 305 4.53 -4.14 12.40
N TYR A 306 5.49 -3.20 12.48
CA TYR A 306 6.81 -3.36 13.14
C TYR A 306 7.93 -4.13 12.41
N ARG A 307 7.69 -4.72 11.22
CA ARG A 307 8.77 -5.24 10.35
C ARG A 307 9.28 -4.24 9.31
N ALA A 308 8.62 -3.10 9.17
CA ALA A 308 8.92 -2.08 8.16
C ALA A 308 8.56 -0.64 8.57
N VAL A 309 7.64 -0.43 9.51
CA VAL A 309 7.16 0.91 9.94
C VAL A 309 6.87 0.95 11.44
N CYS A 310 7.10 2.12 12.06
CA CYS A 310 6.96 2.39 13.50
C CYS A 310 5.60 3.00 13.87
N GLY A 311 4.99 3.67 12.90
CA GLY A 311 3.65 4.22 12.86
C GLY A 311 3.27 4.40 11.40
N PHE A 312 2.05 4.87 11.16
CA PHE A 312 1.70 5.44 9.86
C PHE A 312 0.51 6.38 10.02
N HIS A 313 0.37 7.33 9.10
CA HIS A 313 -0.83 8.13 8.94
C HIS A 313 -1.60 7.72 7.68
N TYR A 314 -2.92 7.86 7.72
CA TYR A 314 -3.80 7.56 6.60
C TYR A 314 -5.13 8.30 6.75
N PHE A 315 -6.09 8.03 5.87
CA PHE A 315 -7.43 8.59 5.97
C PHE A 315 -8.49 7.51 5.79
N THR A 316 -9.62 7.68 6.44
CA THR A 316 -10.76 6.78 6.27
C THR A 316 -11.44 7.06 4.93
N PHE A 317 -12.05 6.02 4.36
CA PHE A 317 -12.85 6.19 3.16
C PHE A 317 -14.31 6.50 3.53
N PRO A 318 -14.96 7.49 2.89
CA PRO A 318 -16.39 7.76 3.05
C PRO A 318 -17.28 6.55 2.74
N SER A 319 -16.80 5.59 1.96
CA SER A 319 -17.48 4.33 1.68
C SER A 319 -17.68 3.47 2.94
N ILE A 320 -16.78 3.58 3.93
CA ILE A 320 -16.76 2.74 5.14
C ILE A 320 -17.48 3.41 6.31
N ILE A 321 -17.18 4.69 6.58
CA ILE A 321 -17.69 5.40 7.76
C ILE A 321 -18.57 6.61 7.45
N GLY A 322 -18.85 6.88 6.18
CA GLY A 322 -19.64 8.03 5.75
C GLY A 322 -18.88 9.36 5.73
N SER A 323 -17.59 9.39 6.07
CA SER A 323 -16.74 10.58 6.02
C SER A 323 -15.26 10.25 5.79
N THR A 324 -14.49 11.21 5.26
CA THR A 324 -13.03 11.14 5.18
C THR A 324 -12.45 11.74 6.44
N LEU A 325 -11.77 10.92 7.25
CA LEU A 325 -11.15 11.33 8.51
C LEU A 325 -9.66 11.01 8.45
N PRO A 326 -8.77 12.01 8.53
CA PRO A 326 -7.35 11.78 8.68
C PRO A 326 -7.05 11.16 10.05
N TYR A 327 -6.23 10.12 10.09
CA TYR A 327 -5.82 9.46 11.32
C TYR A 327 -4.36 9.02 11.29
N ALA A 328 -3.74 8.93 12.46
CA ALA A 328 -2.44 8.32 12.67
C ALA A 328 -2.59 7.08 13.56
N TRP A 329 -1.86 6.02 13.26
CA TRP A 329 -1.77 4.82 14.08
C TRP A 329 -0.36 4.64 14.61
N VAL A 330 -0.24 4.59 15.93
CA VAL A 330 1.03 4.36 16.64
C VAL A 330 0.84 3.23 17.64
N GLY A 331 1.84 2.38 17.86
CA GLY A 331 1.71 1.34 18.88
C GLY A 331 2.98 0.97 19.62
N LYS A 332 2.81 0.37 20.80
CA LYS A 332 3.86 0.16 21.80
C LYS A 332 4.82 -0.99 21.49
N GLN A 333 4.40 -1.98 20.71
CA GLN A 333 5.06 -3.30 20.60
C GLN A 333 6.39 -3.31 19.80
N CYS A 334 7.05 -2.15 19.64
CA CYS A 334 8.18 -1.95 18.75
C CYS A 334 9.46 -1.47 19.42
N ALA A 335 9.60 -1.78 20.71
CA ALA A 335 10.67 -1.27 21.55
C ALA A 335 12.08 -1.66 21.06
N ASP A 336 12.19 -2.64 20.19
CA ASP A 336 13.43 -3.23 19.66
C ASP A 336 13.86 -2.66 18.29
N VAL A 337 12.96 -2.02 17.54
CA VAL A 337 13.24 -1.48 16.19
C VAL A 337 12.98 0.03 16.10
N CYS A 338 12.00 0.55 16.83
CA CYS A 338 11.48 1.92 16.67
C CYS A 338 11.80 2.85 17.85
N THR A 339 12.83 2.50 18.61
CA THR A 339 13.27 3.24 19.80
C THR A 339 14.72 3.70 19.68
N PHE A 340 15.27 3.77 18.46
CA PHE A 340 16.53 4.48 18.25
C PHE A 340 16.39 5.90 18.81
N PRO A 341 17.34 6.42 19.64
CA PRO A 341 18.68 5.88 19.94
C PRO A 341 18.79 5.07 21.26
N PHE A 342 17.69 4.69 21.90
CA PHE A 342 17.67 3.90 23.15
C PHE A 342 17.98 2.42 22.91
N VAL A 343 17.50 1.86 21.80
CA VAL A 343 17.84 0.50 21.35
C VAL A 343 18.37 0.56 19.93
N VAL A 344 19.50 -0.11 19.71
CA VAL A 344 20.14 -0.23 18.39
C VAL A 344 20.58 -1.66 18.16
N SER A 345 20.70 -2.07 16.90
CA SER A 345 21.16 -3.42 16.57
C SER A 345 22.58 -3.67 17.06
N SER A 346 22.93 -4.93 17.32
CA SER A 346 24.28 -5.32 17.74
C SER A 346 25.37 -4.95 16.73
N TYR A 347 25.02 -4.76 15.45
CA TYR A 347 25.93 -4.25 14.44
C TYR A 347 26.26 -2.76 14.65
N VAL A 348 25.27 -1.95 14.99
CA VAL A 348 25.43 -0.50 15.26
C VAL A 348 26.19 -0.27 16.58
N VAL A 349 26.03 -1.16 17.57
CA VAL A 349 26.89 -1.12 18.77
C VAL A 349 28.36 -1.34 18.41
N LYS A 350 28.67 -2.23 17.44
CA LYS A 350 30.06 -2.50 17.01
C LYS A 350 30.71 -1.33 16.26
N THR A 351 29.93 -0.39 15.72
CA THR A 351 30.48 0.84 15.11
C THR A 351 30.84 1.90 16.15
N GLY A 352 30.65 1.61 17.44
CA GLY A 352 31.00 2.51 18.56
C GLY A 352 29.85 3.42 19.02
N PHE A 353 28.62 3.20 18.54
CA PHE A 353 27.46 3.97 18.97
C PHE A 353 27.12 3.67 20.45
N LYS A 354 26.98 4.73 21.25
CA LYS A 354 26.55 4.63 22.65
C LYS A 354 25.05 4.90 22.74
N VAL A 355 24.30 3.88 23.17
CA VAL A 355 22.85 4.00 23.40
C VAL A 355 22.54 5.09 24.42
N PHE A 356 21.45 5.80 24.19
CA PHE A 356 20.98 6.84 25.11
C PHE A 356 20.25 6.22 26.28
N ARG A 357 20.21 6.93 27.40
CA ARG A 357 19.40 6.54 28.56
C ARG A 357 18.03 7.21 28.47
N SER A 358 16.97 6.42 28.58
CA SER A 358 15.59 6.93 28.56
C SER A 358 15.33 7.86 29.76
N PRO A 359 14.66 9.00 29.56
CA PRO A 359 14.27 9.91 30.64
C PRO A 359 13.11 9.41 31.51
N ASN A 360 12.31 8.46 31.04
CA ASN A 360 11.13 7.95 31.77
C ASN A 360 11.17 6.45 32.07
N ASP A 361 12.30 5.78 31.84
CA ASP A 361 12.52 4.33 32.06
C ASP A 361 11.53 3.38 31.33
N ASP A 362 10.76 3.87 30.36
CA ASP A 362 9.92 3.07 29.45
C ASP A 362 10.24 3.43 27.98
N ILE A 363 11.22 2.71 27.42
CA ILE A 363 11.69 2.92 26.05
C ILE A 363 10.59 2.71 25.00
N GLY A 364 9.56 1.90 25.29
CA GLY A 364 8.43 1.70 24.38
C GLY A 364 7.56 2.94 24.31
N VAL A 365 7.30 3.57 25.45
CA VAL A 365 6.59 4.86 25.51
C VAL A 365 7.42 5.98 24.88
N GLU A 366 8.74 6.02 25.07
CA GLU A 366 9.60 6.99 24.37
C GLU A 366 9.47 6.88 22.85
N GLY A 367 9.56 5.65 22.33
CA GLY A 367 9.37 5.37 20.90
C GLY A 367 8.00 5.82 20.42
N MET A 368 6.93 5.49 21.16
CA MET A 368 5.57 5.94 20.82
C MET A 368 5.45 7.46 20.76
N VAL A 369 6.00 8.19 21.74
CA VAL A 369 5.92 9.66 21.77
C VAL A 369 6.66 10.27 20.58
N SER A 370 7.84 9.75 20.25
CA SER A 370 8.60 10.19 19.07
C SER A 370 7.83 9.92 17.77
N VAL A 371 7.26 8.73 17.62
CA VAL A 371 6.45 8.36 16.44
C VAL A 371 5.16 9.17 16.36
N ILE A 372 4.50 9.48 17.48
CA ILE A 372 3.34 10.39 17.48
C ILE A 372 3.73 11.75 16.90
N GLY A 373 4.87 12.31 17.32
CA GLY A 373 5.38 13.57 16.76
C GLY A 373 5.65 13.48 15.25
N HIS A 374 6.28 12.39 14.82
CA HIS A 374 6.54 12.08 13.41
C HIS A 374 5.25 12.01 12.60
N GLU A 375 4.30 11.13 12.97
CA GLU A 375 3.06 10.93 12.22
C GLU A 375 2.16 12.16 12.23
N LEU A 376 2.13 12.93 13.33
CA LEU A 376 1.37 14.18 13.37
C LEU A 376 1.96 15.24 12.42
N ALA A 377 3.29 15.29 12.28
CA ALA A 377 3.93 16.20 11.35
C ALA A 377 3.55 15.84 9.91
N GLU A 378 3.69 14.57 9.54
CA GLU A 378 3.36 14.10 8.20
C GLU A 378 1.87 14.22 7.90
N LEU A 379 1.00 13.89 8.85
CA LEU A 379 -0.43 14.10 8.70
C LEU A 379 -0.79 15.59 8.58
N SER A 380 -0.04 16.49 9.20
CA SER A 380 -0.27 17.94 9.08
C SER A 380 0.16 18.48 7.71
N SER A 381 1.28 17.98 7.16
CA SER A 381 1.74 18.38 5.81
C SER A 381 1.02 17.64 4.69
N ASN A 382 0.53 16.42 4.94
CA ASN A 382 0.02 15.53 3.93
C ASN A 382 -1.19 14.66 4.38
N PRO A 383 -2.28 15.25 4.90
CA PRO A 383 -3.37 14.50 5.56
C PRO A 383 -4.10 13.49 4.67
N LEU A 384 -4.08 13.70 3.35
CA LEU A 384 -4.76 12.87 2.35
C LEU A 384 -3.76 12.26 1.34
N MET A 385 -2.47 12.24 1.68
CA MET A 385 -1.38 11.72 0.85
C MET A 385 -1.27 12.37 -0.55
N ASN A 386 -1.67 13.64 -0.68
CA ASN A 386 -1.73 14.41 -1.93
C ASN A 386 -1.20 15.86 -1.85
N ALA A 387 -0.60 16.28 -0.74
CA ALA A 387 -0.30 17.69 -0.46
C ALA A 387 1.19 18.05 -0.34
N TRP A 388 2.07 17.16 0.13
CA TRP A 388 3.51 17.47 0.29
C TRP A 388 4.43 16.32 -0.10
N TYR A 389 5.58 16.63 -0.75
CA TYR A 389 6.63 15.67 -1.11
C TYR A 389 8.01 16.36 -1.14
N ALA A 390 9.05 15.70 -0.63
CA ALA A 390 10.42 16.23 -0.62
C ALA A 390 11.09 16.32 -2.00
N SER A 391 10.63 15.54 -2.98
CA SER A 391 11.29 15.35 -4.29
C SER A 391 10.38 15.70 -5.46
N GLU A 392 10.96 16.28 -6.52
CA GLU A 392 10.30 16.41 -7.83
C GLU A 392 10.08 15.06 -8.51
N ASP A 393 10.74 14.00 -8.05
CA ASP A 393 10.53 12.63 -8.46
C ASP A 393 9.41 11.99 -7.62
N PRO A 394 8.21 11.80 -8.19
CA PRO A 394 7.08 11.21 -7.49
C PRO A 394 7.29 9.72 -7.13
N THR A 395 8.40 9.08 -7.53
CA THR A 395 8.69 7.67 -7.19
C THR A 395 9.47 7.50 -5.89
N SER A 396 10.07 8.58 -5.36
CA SER A 396 10.74 8.61 -4.06
C SER A 396 10.00 9.58 -3.14
N LEU A 397 8.84 9.14 -2.65
CA LEU A 397 8.01 9.88 -1.71
C LEU A 397 8.72 9.85 -0.35
N THR A 398 9.41 10.93 -0.01
CA THR A 398 9.93 11.13 1.34
C THR A 398 9.11 12.23 1.97
N GLU A 399 8.47 11.92 3.10
CA GLU A 399 7.67 12.84 3.91
C GLU A 399 8.56 13.72 4.83
N ILE A 400 7.99 14.77 5.43
CA ILE A 400 8.79 15.77 6.16
C ILE A 400 9.51 15.17 7.38
N ALA A 401 8.91 14.17 8.02
CA ALA A 401 9.50 13.55 9.20
C ALA A 401 10.44 12.41 8.80
N ASP A 402 10.11 11.66 7.73
CA ASP A 402 11.00 10.68 7.10
C ASP A 402 12.39 11.23 6.73
N LEU A 403 12.48 12.48 6.27
CA LEU A 403 13.77 13.12 5.94
C LEU A 403 14.73 13.24 7.12
N CYS A 404 14.20 13.22 8.33
CA CYS A 404 14.94 13.49 9.56
C CYS A 404 15.02 12.28 10.49
N VAL A 405 14.67 11.09 9.99
CA VAL A 405 14.81 9.84 10.75
C VAL A 405 16.24 9.69 11.27
N GLY A 406 16.36 9.49 12.58
CA GLY A 406 17.64 9.41 13.27
C GLY A 406 18.18 10.75 13.79
N VAL A 407 17.56 11.90 13.50
CA VAL A 407 18.02 13.22 13.96
C VAL A 407 17.21 13.70 15.16
N TYR A 408 17.88 13.88 16.30
CA TYR A 408 17.28 14.29 17.57
C TYR A 408 17.91 15.55 18.16
N GLY A 409 19.00 16.04 17.57
CA GLY A 409 19.78 17.14 18.11
C GLY A 409 20.74 17.76 17.07
N THR A 410 21.39 18.85 17.47
CA THR A 410 22.28 19.64 16.63
C THR A 410 23.41 18.79 16.03
N GLY A 411 23.65 18.96 14.72
CA GLY A 411 24.64 18.19 13.97
C GLY A 411 24.31 16.72 13.74
N GLY A 412 23.08 16.27 14.05
CA GLY A 412 22.64 14.90 13.79
C GLY A 412 22.55 14.57 12.30
N LYS A 413 23.06 13.41 11.90
CA LYS A 413 23.02 12.91 10.51
C LYS A 413 23.32 11.42 10.44
N GLY A 414 22.50 10.67 9.70
CA GLY A 414 22.70 9.22 9.52
C GLY A 414 22.68 8.48 10.86
N ASP A 415 23.76 7.78 11.19
CA ASP A 415 23.89 7.00 12.43
C ASP A 415 24.21 7.85 13.67
N TYR A 416 24.37 9.17 13.54
CA TYR A 416 24.61 10.08 14.65
C TYR A 416 23.34 10.85 15.02
N ALA A 417 22.83 10.61 16.24
CA ALA A 417 21.59 11.19 16.74
C ALA A 417 21.62 12.72 16.94
N GLY A 418 22.82 13.32 16.98
CA GLY A 418 23.01 14.74 17.26
C GLY A 418 23.28 15.03 18.73
N GLN A 419 23.61 16.29 19.01
CA GLN A 419 23.85 16.77 20.37
C GLN A 419 22.52 17.05 21.07
N VAL A 420 22.29 16.35 22.19
CA VAL A 420 21.07 16.45 23.00
C VAL A 420 21.40 16.78 24.46
N LEU A 421 20.40 17.22 25.21
CA LEU A 421 20.57 17.53 26.63
C LEU A 421 20.60 16.24 27.45
N ASN A 422 21.33 16.27 28.58
CA ASN A 422 21.32 15.20 29.57
C ASN A 422 20.88 15.76 30.92
N ASP A 423 20.11 14.98 31.67
CA ASP A 423 19.75 15.33 33.05
C ASP A 423 20.78 14.84 34.07
N ALA A 424 20.52 15.11 35.36
CA ALA A 424 21.41 14.72 36.45
C ALA A 424 21.62 13.20 36.59
N THR A 425 20.71 12.38 36.04
CA THR A 425 20.82 10.91 36.01
C THR A 425 21.55 10.40 34.76
N GLY A 426 21.88 11.31 33.84
CA GLY A 426 22.46 11.00 32.54
C GLY A 426 21.43 10.59 31.49
N ALA A 427 20.14 10.81 31.72
CA ALA A 427 19.10 10.54 30.73
C ALA A 427 19.06 11.63 29.66
N SER A 428 18.91 11.21 28.40
CA SER A 428 19.01 12.08 27.24
C SER A 428 17.64 12.55 26.78
N TYR A 429 17.49 13.85 26.51
CA TYR A 429 16.22 14.46 26.12
C TYR A 429 16.44 15.69 25.25
N ASN A 430 15.42 16.07 24.48
CA ASN A 430 15.40 17.32 23.72
C ASN A 430 14.08 18.10 23.92
N LEU A 431 13.13 17.58 24.69
CA LEU A 431 11.85 18.23 24.91
C LEU A 431 11.45 18.15 26.40
N ASN A 432 11.04 19.28 26.98
CA ASN A 432 10.46 19.33 28.32
C ASN A 432 8.94 19.27 28.21
N GLY A 433 8.32 18.22 28.76
CA GLY A 433 6.89 18.16 29.01
C GLY A 433 6.51 18.78 30.36
N ILE A 434 5.22 18.69 30.73
CA ILE A 434 4.71 19.28 31.98
C ILE A 434 5.31 18.62 33.23
N ARG A 435 5.49 17.29 33.19
CA ARG A 435 6.04 16.49 34.32
C ARG A 435 7.18 15.55 33.91
N TRP A 436 7.38 15.39 32.61
CA TRP A 436 8.21 14.36 32.03
C TRP A 436 9.11 15.00 30.97
N LYS A 437 10.26 14.40 30.71
CA LYS A 437 11.16 14.81 29.62
C LYS A 437 11.05 13.79 28.50
N PHE A 438 11.19 14.24 27.26
CA PHE A 438 11.06 13.37 26.10
C PHE A 438 12.21 13.59 25.13
N LEU A 439 12.51 12.55 24.36
CA LEU A 439 13.39 12.64 23.21
C LEU A 439 12.56 12.38 21.95
N VAL A 440 12.35 13.44 21.17
CA VAL A 440 11.51 13.38 19.96
C VAL A 440 12.32 13.64 18.71
N LEU A 441 11.96 12.98 17.62
CA LEU A 441 12.57 13.20 16.32
C LEU A 441 12.42 14.67 15.89
N TRP A 442 13.46 15.24 15.29
CA TRP A 442 13.36 16.52 14.58
C TRP A 442 12.65 16.36 13.24
N ILE A 443 12.09 17.44 12.71
CA ILE A 443 11.29 17.41 11.47
C ILE A 443 11.97 18.32 10.44
N TRP A 444 11.80 18.00 9.16
CA TRP A 444 12.35 18.82 8.10
C TRP A 444 11.73 20.21 8.08
N ASN A 445 12.56 21.24 8.14
CA ASN A 445 12.13 22.61 7.97
C ASN A 445 12.37 23.04 6.51
N PRO A 446 11.31 23.25 5.69
CA PRO A 446 11.48 23.60 4.28
C PRO A 446 12.00 25.03 4.06
N THR A 447 11.90 25.91 5.07
CA THR A 447 12.43 27.28 4.99
C THR A 447 13.93 27.31 5.25
N LEU A 448 14.39 26.53 6.23
CA LEU A 448 15.82 26.45 6.57
C LEU A 448 16.57 25.42 5.71
N ASN A 449 15.84 24.47 5.11
CA ASN A 449 16.40 23.35 4.33
C ASN A 449 17.30 22.44 5.18
N VAL A 450 16.90 22.20 6.43
CA VAL A 450 17.58 21.37 7.44
C VAL A 450 16.55 20.77 8.40
N CYS A 451 16.86 19.60 8.98
CA CYS A 451 16.13 19.05 10.10
C CYS A 451 16.24 19.98 11.31
N TYR A 452 15.10 20.46 11.82
CA TYR A 452 15.06 21.42 12.89
C TYR A 452 14.08 20.96 13.97
N GLY A 453 14.39 21.29 15.22
CA GLY A 453 13.53 20.89 16.32
C GLY A 453 13.88 21.55 17.64
N PRO A 454 13.26 21.05 18.73
CA PRO A 454 13.46 21.59 20.06
C PRO A 454 14.93 21.63 20.47
N ASN A 455 15.36 22.76 21.04
CA ASN A 455 16.72 23.01 21.53
C ASN A 455 17.83 22.97 20.46
N ALA A 456 17.51 23.24 19.19
CA ALA A 456 18.51 23.43 18.15
C ALA A 456 19.45 24.61 18.47
N ILE A 457 20.75 24.38 18.30
CA ILE A 457 21.85 25.33 18.56
C ILE A 457 22.51 25.75 17.24
N ASP A 458 22.33 24.96 16.19
CA ASP A 458 22.72 25.22 14.81
C ASP A 458 21.62 25.97 14.04
N ASN A 459 22.03 26.92 13.19
CA ASN A 459 21.17 27.68 12.26
C ASN A 459 21.60 27.41 10.82
#